data_AF-A0A6N7QZ53-F1
#
_entry.id   AF-A0A6N7QZ53-F1
#
_cell.length_a   1.000
_cell.length_b   1.000
_cell.length_c   1.000
_cell.angle_alpha   90.00
_cell.angle_beta   90.00
_cell.angle_gamma   90.00
#
_symmetry.space_group_name_H-M   'P 1'
#
loop_
_entity.id
_entity.type
_entity.pdbx_description
1 polymer ?
#
loop_
_entity_poly.entity_id
_entity_poly.type
_entity_poly.pdbx_seq_one_letter_code
_entity_poly.pdbx_strand_id
1 'polypeptide(L)'
;MKKGELKLLTMDYDIKVSDKELSIMQDLYNYRVMTTEQIRKRHFNNSGTYVNKVLWKMRNKGYVKSNILKNSRKNKKGYAYHRLTETGVECLVKHDTSVEVQSNIYVKPKQVPYLLMTNDLVVDLTNTEWEIWDSRKVKEEYNLDQRMNIQGLLISPDKKRYGLYVMSNRSSLKTIGKIQSEIKANADLLLHDYIIVTQGLDSYKEFISRAVETIQNNGQKKEPLLTGHAIKLYPYKPFITKASVYNSEIDWIKKICKHYGYELKSTAIPEGERQSFPFIVEVQGKEYYLVDLTDSDLQKYNDIEVYCNSQASRHWEKRDIIAVAFSIPTKTNQRIDELHGVNFKTITNAELRDICSLSA
;
A
#
# COMPACT_ATOMS: atom_id res chain seq x y z
N MET A 1 -4.51 -34.62 26.58
CA MET A 1 -3.08 -34.92 26.84
C MET A 1 -2.71 -36.27 26.24
N LYS A 2 -1.94 -36.25 25.15
CA LYS A 2 -0.85 -37.20 24.89
C LYS A 2 0.27 -36.37 24.28
N LYS A 3 1.29 -36.06 25.09
CA LYS A 3 2.56 -35.47 24.66
C LYS A 3 3.22 -36.49 23.73
N GLY A 4 3.19 -36.24 22.43
CA GLY A 4 4.05 -36.94 21.48
C GLY A 4 5.43 -36.32 21.57
N GLU A 5 6.35 -36.97 22.26
CA GLU A 5 7.77 -36.63 22.24
C GLU A 5 8.30 -36.77 20.82
N LEU A 6 8.57 -35.63 20.19
CA LEU A 6 9.35 -35.57 18.96
C LEU A 6 10.80 -35.92 19.35
N LYS A 7 11.21 -37.17 19.08
CA LYS A 7 12.61 -37.58 19.19
C LYS A 7 13.45 -36.71 18.24
N LEU A 8 14.18 -35.76 18.83
CA LEU A 8 15.28 -35.04 18.21
C LEU A 8 16.39 -36.04 17.88
N LEU A 9 16.32 -36.63 16.67
CA LEU A 9 17.46 -37.24 16.02
C LEU A 9 18.39 -36.11 15.55
N THR A 10 19.33 -35.72 16.41
CA THR A 10 20.49 -34.91 16.07
C THR A 10 21.43 -35.73 15.18
N MET A 11 21.06 -35.89 13.91
CA MET A 11 22.04 -36.20 12.88
C MET A 11 22.71 -34.88 12.49
N ASP A 12 23.93 -34.73 13.00
CA ASP A 12 24.87 -33.63 12.77
C ASP A 12 25.41 -33.72 11.34
N TYR A 13 24.55 -33.49 10.36
CA TYR A 13 24.99 -33.07 9.04
C TYR A 13 25.08 -31.56 9.09
N ASP A 14 26.30 -31.06 9.11
CA ASP A 14 26.62 -29.64 8.96
C ASP A 14 26.22 -29.22 7.54
N ILE A 15 24.91 -28.99 7.35
CA ILE A 15 24.32 -28.61 6.08
C ILE A 15 24.90 -27.24 5.74
N LYS A 16 25.89 -27.21 4.84
CA LYS A 16 26.44 -25.95 4.32
C LYS A 16 25.36 -25.23 3.50
N VAL A 17 24.63 -24.35 4.18
CA VAL A 17 23.73 -23.35 3.61
C VAL A 17 24.48 -22.02 3.57
N SER A 18 24.50 -21.36 2.42
CA SER A 18 25.08 -20.02 2.33
C SER A 18 24.13 -18.97 2.94
N ASP A 19 24.68 -17.86 3.44
CA ASP A 19 23.88 -16.72 3.96
C ASP A 19 22.86 -16.22 2.94
N LYS A 20 23.20 -16.28 1.66
CA LYS A 20 22.29 -15.93 0.56
C LYS A 20 21.11 -16.90 0.46
N GLU A 21 21.35 -18.21 0.58
CA GLU A 21 20.29 -19.23 0.61
C GLU A 21 19.41 -19.03 1.86
N LEU A 22 19.99 -18.78 3.04
CA LEU A 22 19.27 -18.49 4.27
C LEU A 22 18.39 -17.24 4.15
N SER A 23 18.96 -16.14 3.64
CA SER A 23 18.22 -14.88 3.40
C SER A 23 17.04 -15.06 2.45
N ILE A 24 17.20 -15.83 1.36
CA ILE A 24 16.08 -16.15 0.45
C ILE A 24 15.03 -17.01 1.15
N MET A 25 15.43 -17.98 1.98
CA MET A 25 14.47 -18.80 2.74
C MET A 25 13.69 -17.96 3.74
N GLN A 26 14.35 -17.02 4.43
CA GLN A 26 13.70 -16.07 5.35
C GLN A 26 12.66 -15.22 4.63
N ASP A 27 13.00 -14.66 3.46
CA ASP A 27 12.03 -13.88 2.68
C ASP A 27 10.90 -14.75 2.13
N LEU A 28 11.17 -15.99 1.69
CA LEU A 28 10.12 -16.93 1.30
C LEU A 28 9.24 -17.38 2.48
N TYR A 29 9.75 -17.37 3.70
CA TYR A 29 8.99 -17.64 4.91
C TYR A 29 8.04 -16.48 5.23
N ASN A 30 8.57 -15.26 5.23
CA ASN A 30 7.83 -14.03 5.54
C ASN A 30 6.79 -13.72 4.46
N TYR A 31 7.19 -13.74 3.20
CA TYR A 31 6.34 -13.36 2.06
C TYR A 31 5.58 -14.54 1.43
N ARG A 32 5.87 -15.77 1.89
CA ARG A 32 5.25 -17.05 1.52
C ARG A 32 5.46 -17.52 0.08
N VAL A 33 5.42 -16.60 -0.88
CA VAL A 33 5.65 -16.83 -2.30
C VAL A 33 6.39 -15.66 -2.93
N MET A 34 7.39 -15.91 -3.76
CA MET A 34 8.05 -14.85 -4.53
C MET A 34 8.35 -15.32 -5.95
N THR A 35 8.29 -14.39 -6.91
CA THR A 35 8.77 -14.67 -8.27
C THR A 35 10.29 -14.68 -8.33
N THR A 36 10.85 -15.33 -9.36
CA THR A 36 12.29 -15.23 -9.65
C THR A 36 12.75 -13.77 -9.75
N GLU A 37 11.91 -12.90 -10.29
CA GLU A 37 12.21 -11.48 -10.48
C GLU A 37 12.25 -10.69 -9.17
N GLN A 38 11.30 -10.95 -8.26
CA GLN A 38 11.28 -10.37 -6.92
C GLN A 38 12.53 -10.78 -6.11
N ILE A 39 12.88 -12.08 -6.15
CA ILE A 39 14.09 -12.60 -5.51
C ILE A 39 15.35 -11.96 -6.12
N ARG A 40 15.39 -11.81 -7.46
CA ARG A 40 16.49 -11.18 -8.18
C ARG A 40 16.70 -9.72 -7.74
N LYS A 41 15.62 -8.93 -7.72
CA LYS A 41 15.66 -7.52 -7.30
C LYS A 41 16.20 -7.39 -5.87
N ARG A 42 15.73 -8.24 -4.96
CA ARG A 42 16.03 -8.12 -3.52
C ARG A 42 17.41 -8.62 -3.11
N HIS A 43 17.88 -9.74 -3.67
CA HIS A 43 19.11 -10.38 -3.19
C HIS A 43 20.30 -10.29 -4.16
N PHE A 44 20.09 -9.86 -5.40
CA PHE A 44 21.08 -9.98 -6.46
C PHE A 44 21.39 -8.67 -7.19
N ASN A 45 20.93 -7.52 -6.70
CA ASN A 45 21.13 -6.20 -7.35
C ASN A 45 20.86 -6.25 -8.86
N ASN A 46 19.82 -6.98 -9.27
CA ASN A 46 19.45 -7.20 -10.67
C ASN A 46 20.42 -8.07 -11.54
N SER A 47 21.42 -8.74 -10.98
CA SER A 47 22.24 -9.73 -11.71
C SER A 47 21.45 -11.02 -12.03
N GLY A 48 21.23 -11.33 -13.30
CA GLY A 48 20.23 -12.32 -13.76
C GLY A 48 20.68 -13.78 -13.81
N THR A 49 21.95 -14.07 -14.13
CA THR A 49 22.39 -15.46 -14.35
C THR A 49 22.56 -16.22 -13.04
N TYR A 50 22.95 -15.52 -11.96
CA TYR A 50 23.27 -16.13 -10.68
C TYR A 50 22.04 -16.57 -9.88
N VAL A 51 20.93 -15.83 -9.95
CA VAL A 51 19.68 -16.17 -9.21
C VAL A 51 19.13 -17.54 -9.61
N ASN A 52 19.15 -17.87 -10.90
CA ASN A 52 18.64 -19.16 -11.39
C ASN A 52 19.48 -20.34 -10.90
N LYS A 53 20.81 -20.17 -10.81
CA LYS A 53 21.74 -21.17 -10.28
C LYS A 53 21.49 -21.43 -8.80
N VAL A 54 21.32 -20.37 -8.00
CA VAL A 54 21.00 -20.48 -6.57
C VAL A 54 19.65 -21.17 -6.37
N LEU A 55 18.60 -20.74 -7.07
CA LEU A 55 17.27 -21.35 -6.96
C LEU A 55 17.25 -22.80 -7.45
N TRP A 56 18.07 -23.18 -8.43
CA TRP A 56 18.22 -24.57 -8.85
C TRP A 56 18.85 -25.43 -7.75
N LYS A 57 19.92 -24.94 -7.11
CA LYS A 57 20.55 -25.62 -5.96
C LYS A 57 19.56 -25.79 -4.80
N MET A 58 18.81 -24.74 -4.46
CA MET A 58 17.79 -24.78 -3.40
C MET A 58 16.66 -25.77 -3.70
N ARG A 59 16.26 -25.91 -4.98
CA ARG A 59 15.29 -26.93 -5.41
C ARG A 59 15.84 -28.35 -5.25
N ASN A 60 17.08 -28.59 -5.70
CA ASN A 60 17.68 -29.92 -5.62
C ASN A 60 17.90 -30.37 -4.17
N LYS A 61 18.21 -29.42 -3.27
CA LYS A 61 18.26 -29.67 -1.82
C LYS A 61 16.88 -29.81 -1.17
N GLY A 62 15.80 -29.62 -1.93
CA GLY A 62 14.43 -29.74 -1.44
C GLY A 62 13.93 -28.55 -0.62
N TYR A 63 14.68 -27.47 -0.45
CA TYR A 63 14.27 -26.31 0.37
C TYR A 63 13.15 -25.48 -0.26
N VAL A 64 13.14 -25.41 -1.59
CA VAL A 64 12.21 -24.56 -2.33
C VAL A 64 11.48 -25.37 -3.39
N LYS A 65 10.17 -25.14 -3.51
CA LYS A 65 9.36 -25.65 -4.61
C LYS A 65 9.04 -24.53 -5.58
N SER A 66 9.22 -24.79 -6.87
CA SER A 66 8.88 -23.86 -7.94
C SER A 66 7.62 -24.29 -8.68
N ASN A 67 6.79 -23.33 -9.02
CA ASN A 67 5.58 -23.53 -9.82
C ASN A 67 5.47 -22.41 -10.87
N ILE A 68 4.65 -22.63 -11.90
CA ILE A 68 4.37 -21.62 -12.92
C ILE A 68 3.00 -21.02 -12.65
N LEU A 69 2.94 -19.69 -12.59
CA LEU A 69 1.68 -18.96 -12.49
C LEU A 69 0.98 -18.98 -13.85
N LYS A 70 0.03 -19.89 -14.02
CA LYS A 70 -0.75 -20.03 -15.26
C LYS A 70 -1.44 -18.71 -15.63
N ASN A 71 -1.54 -18.41 -16.92
CA ASN A 71 -2.22 -17.23 -17.48
C ASN A 71 -1.66 -15.86 -17.04
N SER A 72 -0.47 -15.82 -16.44
CA SER A 72 0.16 -14.55 -16.05
C SER A 72 0.83 -13.79 -17.20
N ARG A 73 0.99 -14.44 -18.36
CA ARG A 73 1.49 -13.82 -19.60
C ARG A 73 0.67 -14.33 -20.79
N LYS A 74 0.25 -13.42 -21.68
CA LYS A 74 -0.47 -13.78 -22.91
C LYS A 74 0.49 -14.50 -23.86
N ASN A 75 0.11 -15.69 -24.31
CA ASN A 75 0.85 -16.52 -25.28
C ASN A 75 2.32 -16.83 -24.90
N LYS A 76 2.66 -16.80 -23.60
CA LYS A 76 4.00 -17.12 -23.10
C LYS A 76 3.90 -17.97 -21.84
N LYS A 77 4.96 -18.72 -21.53
CA LYS A 77 5.09 -19.38 -20.22
C LYS A 77 4.96 -18.33 -19.12
N GLY A 78 4.08 -18.59 -18.16
CA GLY A 78 3.84 -17.71 -17.03
C GLY A 78 5.08 -17.53 -16.14
N TYR A 79 5.01 -16.57 -15.22
CA TYR A 79 6.09 -16.34 -14.26
C TYR A 79 6.32 -17.59 -13.39
N ALA A 80 7.59 -17.91 -13.15
CA ALA A 80 7.95 -18.85 -12.11
C ALA A 80 7.83 -18.17 -10.74
N TYR A 81 7.19 -18.85 -9.80
CA TYR A 81 7.16 -18.47 -8.40
C TYR A 81 7.67 -19.61 -7.53
N HIS A 82 8.18 -19.23 -6.37
CA HIS A 82 8.91 -20.07 -5.45
C HIS A 82 8.22 -19.99 -4.09
N ARG A 83 8.21 -21.12 -3.37
CA ARG A 83 7.74 -21.21 -1.99
C ARG A 83 8.65 -22.13 -1.19
N LEU A 84 8.73 -21.88 0.11
CA LEU A 84 9.44 -22.75 1.03
C LEU A 84 8.71 -24.10 1.16
N THR A 85 9.48 -25.18 1.28
CA THR A 85 8.97 -26.52 1.62
C THR A 85 9.10 -26.75 3.13
N GLU A 86 8.52 -27.83 3.65
CA GLU A 86 8.74 -28.24 5.05
C GLU A 86 10.23 -28.44 5.35
N THR A 87 10.97 -29.12 4.47
CA THR A 87 12.43 -29.27 4.58
C THR A 87 13.17 -27.93 4.59
N GLY A 88 12.72 -26.95 3.80
CA GLY A 88 13.29 -25.60 3.80
C GLY A 88 13.04 -24.85 5.11
N VAL A 89 11.89 -25.08 5.75
CA VAL A 89 11.52 -24.47 7.03
C VAL A 89 12.31 -25.09 8.17
N GLU A 90 12.41 -26.42 8.21
CA GLU A 90 13.24 -27.13 9.17
C GLU A 90 14.71 -26.68 9.07
N CYS A 91 15.20 -26.50 7.85
CA CYS A 91 16.52 -25.96 7.58
C CYS A 91 16.65 -24.53 8.15
N LEU A 92 15.69 -23.65 7.86
CA LEU A 92 15.69 -22.27 8.34
C LEU A 92 15.67 -22.20 9.88
N VAL A 93 14.80 -22.96 10.55
CA VAL A 93 14.69 -23.01 12.02
C VAL A 93 15.97 -23.51 12.70
N LYS A 94 16.70 -24.43 12.05
CA LYS A 94 18.00 -24.89 12.57
C LYS A 94 19.09 -23.81 12.52
N HIS A 95 18.97 -22.85 11.61
CA HIS A 95 19.96 -21.79 11.41
C HIS A 95 19.53 -20.42 11.98
N ASP A 96 18.25 -20.22 12.27
CA ASP A 96 17.69 -18.98 12.81
C ASP A 96 16.69 -19.29 13.93
N THR A 97 17.07 -18.95 15.17
CA THR A 97 16.27 -19.20 16.38
C THR A 97 15.04 -18.29 16.50
N SER A 98 14.91 -17.27 15.64
CA SER A 98 13.78 -16.33 15.68
C SER A 98 12.54 -16.81 14.91
N VAL A 99 12.64 -17.92 14.19
CA VAL A 99 11.55 -18.44 13.36
C VAL A 99 10.62 -19.34 14.18
N GLU A 100 9.49 -18.79 14.61
CA GLU A 100 8.41 -19.58 15.20
C GLU A 100 7.73 -20.42 14.11
N VAL A 101 7.73 -21.76 14.25
CA VAL A 101 7.14 -22.68 13.25
C VAL A 101 5.64 -22.43 13.12
N GLN A 102 5.23 -21.75 12.06
CA GLN A 102 3.81 -21.59 11.76
C GLN A 102 3.22 -22.85 11.12
N SER A 103 2.05 -23.27 11.60
CA SER A 103 1.39 -24.52 11.24
C SER A 103 0.91 -24.63 9.79
N ASN A 104 0.92 -23.55 9.00
CA ASN A 104 0.44 -23.59 7.62
C ASN A 104 1.19 -22.64 6.66
N ILE A 105 2.27 -23.15 6.10
CA ILE A 105 3.11 -22.44 5.12
C ILE A 105 2.54 -22.57 3.70
N TYR A 106 1.62 -23.52 3.50
CA TYR A 106 0.99 -23.74 2.21
C TYR A 106 0.13 -22.54 1.79
N VAL A 107 0.37 -22.06 0.57
CA VAL A 107 -0.43 -21.03 -0.09
C VAL A 107 -1.33 -21.70 -1.13
N LYS A 108 -2.65 -21.47 -1.05
CA LYS A 108 -3.57 -21.99 -2.06
C LYS A 108 -3.29 -21.31 -3.41
N PRO A 109 -3.33 -22.03 -4.55
CA PRO A 109 -3.03 -21.44 -5.86
C PRO A 109 -3.80 -20.15 -6.19
N LYS A 110 -5.06 -20.05 -5.76
CA LYS A 110 -5.90 -18.86 -5.95
C LYS A 110 -5.44 -17.61 -5.18
N GLN A 111 -4.65 -17.78 -4.13
CA GLN A 111 -4.09 -16.69 -3.30
C GLN A 111 -2.76 -16.18 -3.85
N VAL A 112 -2.04 -17.00 -4.61
CA VAL A 112 -0.71 -16.68 -5.15
C VAL A 112 -0.70 -15.36 -5.92
N PRO A 113 -1.62 -15.06 -6.86
CA PRO A 113 -1.60 -13.77 -7.57
C PRO A 113 -1.64 -12.57 -6.63
N TYR A 114 -2.49 -12.61 -5.61
CA TYR A 114 -2.66 -11.50 -4.67
C TYR A 114 -1.42 -11.30 -3.80
N LEU A 115 -0.85 -12.39 -3.27
CA LEU A 115 0.39 -12.32 -2.50
C LEU A 115 1.54 -11.78 -3.35
N LEU A 116 1.69 -12.26 -4.60
CA LEU A 116 2.74 -11.76 -5.48
C LEU A 116 2.60 -10.26 -5.76
N MET A 117 1.37 -9.75 -5.94
CA MET A 117 1.13 -8.32 -6.12
C MET A 117 1.47 -7.50 -4.87
N THR A 118 1.14 -7.99 -3.67
CA THR A 118 1.55 -7.34 -2.42
C THR A 118 3.07 -7.37 -2.26
N ASN A 119 3.70 -8.49 -2.63
CA ASN A 119 5.14 -8.65 -2.54
C ASN A 119 5.90 -7.78 -3.55
N ASP A 120 5.27 -7.35 -4.65
CA ASP A 120 5.86 -6.33 -5.53
C ASP A 120 6.07 -5.01 -4.76
N LEU A 121 5.10 -4.57 -3.94
CA LEU A 121 5.25 -3.39 -3.09
C LEU A 121 6.38 -3.55 -2.10
N VAL A 122 6.45 -4.72 -1.44
CA VAL A 122 7.52 -5.04 -0.49
C VAL A 122 8.89 -4.88 -1.14
N VAL A 123 9.07 -5.48 -2.32
CA VAL A 123 10.36 -5.45 -3.02
C VAL A 123 10.70 -4.02 -3.43
N ASP A 124 9.73 -3.27 -3.96
CA ASP A 124 9.99 -1.90 -4.43
C ASP A 124 10.17 -0.90 -3.25
N LEU A 125 9.65 -1.20 -2.06
CA LEU A 125 9.85 -0.39 -0.83
C LEU A 125 11.02 -0.85 0.05
N THR A 126 11.74 -1.91 -0.32
CA THR A 126 12.80 -2.52 0.54
C THR A 126 13.91 -1.53 0.90
N ASN A 127 14.18 -0.52 0.06
CA ASN A 127 15.23 0.47 0.29
C ASN A 127 14.68 1.81 0.84
N THR A 128 13.49 1.77 1.43
CA THR A 128 12.82 2.93 2.02
C THR A 128 12.61 2.68 3.51
N GLU A 129 12.19 3.71 4.25
CA GLU A 129 11.85 3.59 5.68
C GLU A 129 10.44 3.02 5.92
N TRP A 130 9.71 2.64 4.86
CA TRP A 130 8.41 2.01 4.97
C TRP A 130 8.54 0.57 5.45
N GLU A 131 7.75 0.20 6.46
CA GLU A 131 7.67 -1.18 6.95
C GLU A 131 6.38 -1.83 6.49
N ILE A 132 6.42 -3.14 6.22
CA ILE A 132 5.24 -3.91 5.80
C ILE A 132 5.10 -5.15 6.65
N TRP A 133 3.91 -5.32 7.22
CA TRP A 133 3.50 -6.56 7.87
C TRP A 133 2.61 -7.38 6.94
N ASP A 134 2.75 -8.71 7.01
CA ASP A 134 1.89 -9.62 6.26
C ASP A 134 0.49 -9.75 6.89
N SER A 135 -0.50 -10.11 6.08
CA SER A 135 -1.91 -10.23 6.51
C SER A 135 -2.15 -11.04 7.78
N ARG A 136 -1.35 -12.08 8.09
CA ARG A 136 -1.51 -12.93 9.29
C ARG A 136 -1.22 -12.11 10.54
N LYS A 137 -0.05 -11.46 10.58
CA LYS A 137 0.37 -10.61 11.70
C LYS A 137 -0.65 -9.52 11.96
N VAL A 138 -1.18 -8.90 10.91
CA VAL A 138 -2.20 -7.85 11.04
C VAL A 138 -3.51 -8.39 11.59
N LYS A 139 -3.97 -9.55 11.09
CA LYS A 139 -5.21 -10.15 11.56
C LYS A 139 -5.12 -10.61 13.02
N GLU A 140 -3.95 -11.06 13.44
CA GLU A 140 -3.67 -11.40 14.83
C GLU A 140 -3.61 -10.17 15.72
N GLU A 141 -2.77 -9.18 15.38
CA GLU A 141 -2.59 -7.94 16.13
C GLU A 141 -3.92 -7.18 16.34
N TYR A 142 -4.73 -7.08 15.28
CA TYR A 142 -5.97 -6.31 15.28
C TYR A 142 -7.22 -7.17 15.47
N ASN A 143 -7.07 -8.46 15.81
CA ASN A 143 -8.17 -9.42 15.99
C ASN A 143 -9.21 -9.40 14.84
N LEU A 144 -8.73 -9.33 13.60
CA LEU A 144 -9.55 -9.28 12.40
C LEU A 144 -9.98 -10.68 11.95
N ASP A 145 -11.14 -10.78 11.28
CA ASP A 145 -11.60 -12.05 10.71
C ASP A 145 -10.56 -12.59 9.71
N GLN A 146 -10.17 -13.85 9.92
CA GLN A 146 -9.24 -14.59 9.07
C GLN A 146 -9.66 -14.63 7.58
N ARG A 147 -10.96 -14.47 7.30
CA ARG A 147 -11.56 -14.44 5.95
C ARG A 147 -11.53 -13.06 5.28
N MET A 148 -11.10 -12.01 5.97
CA MET A 148 -10.92 -10.68 5.39
C MET A 148 -9.88 -10.70 4.28
N ASN A 149 -10.06 -9.83 3.30
CA ASN A 149 -9.17 -9.66 2.16
C ASN A 149 -7.98 -8.76 2.43
N ILE A 150 -7.86 -8.16 3.62
CA ILE A 150 -6.70 -7.34 4.00
C ILE A 150 -5.40 -8.11 3.74
N GLN A 151 -4.48 -7.47 3.04
CA GLN A 151 -3.26 -8.12 2.53
C GLN A 151 -2.06 -7.86 3.43
N GLY A 152 -2.11 -6.81 4.25
CA GLY A 152 -1.06 -6.46 5.18
C GLY A 152 -1.34 -5.15 5.88
N LEU A 153 -0.31 -4.62 6.51
CA LEU A 153 -0.26 -3.32 7.14
C LEU A 153 0.98 -2.62 6.60
N LEU A 154 0.81 -1.39 6.20
CA LEU A 154 1.87 -0.52 5.72
C LEU A 154 2.11 0.53 6.80
N ILE A 155 3.35 0.65 7.27
CA ILE A 155 3.76 1.60 8.30
C ILE A 155 4.66 2.63 7.63
N SER A 156 4.24 3.90 7.68
CA SER A 156 5.01 5.00 7.13
C SER A 156 6.23 5.33 7.98
N PRO A 157 7.19 6.11 7.45
CA PRO A 157 8.39 6.49 8.20
C PRO A 157 8.09 7.26 9.49
N ASP A 158 7.02 8.05 9.50
CA ASP A 158 6.45 8.72 10.68
C ASP A 158 5.65 7.79 11.63
N LYS A 159 5.72 6.47 11.42
CA LYS A 159 5.07 5.41 12.20
C LYS A 159 3.55 5.38 12.14
N LYS A 160 2.91 6.11 11.23
CA LYS A 160 1.47 5.96 10.98
C LYS A 160 1.18 4.60 10.33
N ARG A 161 0.13 3.93 10.81
CA ARG A 161 -0.22 2.55 10.43
C ARG A 161 -1.43 2.55 9.50
N TYR A 162 -1.32 1.87 8.37
CA TYR A 162 -2.36 1.80 7.35
C TYR A 162 -2.71 0.35 7.00
N GLY A 163 -3.99 0.00 7.05
CA GLY A 163 -4.47 -1.26 6.49
C GLY A 163 -4.22 -1.29 4.98
N LEU A 164 -3.57 -2.34 4.48
CA LEU A 164 -3.12 -2.42 3.10
C LEU A 164 -4.02 -3.33 2.25
N TYR A 165 -4.51 -2.78 1.14
CA TYR A 165 -5.13 -3.51 0.04
C TYR A 165 -4.42 -3.24 -1.28
N VAL A 166 -4.03 -4.27 -2.01
CA VAL A 166 -3.49 -4.16 -3.38
C VAL A 166 -4.46 -4.75 -4.38
N MET A 167 -4.83 -3.95 -5.37
CA MET A 167 -5.77 -4.29 -6.42
C MET A 167 -5.07 -4.47 -7.76
N SER A 168 -5.58 -5.42 -8.55
CA SER A 168 -5.04 -5.68 -9.90
C SER A 168 -5.56 -4.59 -10.84
N ASN A 169 -5.11 -4.60 -12.10
CA ASN A 169 -5.58 -3.64 -13.10
C ASN A 169 -7.12 -3.69 -13.28
N ARG A 170 -7.71 -4.89 -13.25
CA ARG A 170 -9.15 -5.11 -13.47
C ARG A 170 -9.77 -5.96 -12.35
N SER A 171 -9.70 -5.44 -11.13
CA SER A 171 -10.43 -5.99 -10.00
C SER A 171 -11.93 -6.06 -10.32
N SER A 172 -12.56 -7.18 -9.99
CA SER A 172 -14.00 -7.33 -10.16
C SER A 172 -14.76 -6.38 -9.23
N LEU A 173 -15.97 -5.97 -9.64
CA LEU A 173 -16.86 -5.16 -8.80
C LEU A 173 -17.17 -5.83 -7.45
N LYS A 174 -17.25 -7.17 -7.45
CA LYS A 174 -17.44 -7.97 -6.22
C LYS A 174 -16.26 -7.81 -5.27
N THR A 175 -15.03 -7.83 -5.79
CA THR A 175 -13.81 -7.64 -5.00
C THR A 175 -13.77 -6.22 -4.42
N ILE A 176 -14.02 -5.21 -5.25
CA ILE A 176 -14.04 -3.80 -4.83
C ILE A 176 -15.09 -3.60 -3.73
N GLY A 177 -16.33 -4.07 -3.96
CA GLY A 177 -17.41 -3.99 -2.98
C GLY A 177 -17.04 -4.68 -1.66
N LYS A 178 -16.43 -5.87 -1.71
CA LYS A 178 -15.98 -6.57 -0.50
C LYS A 178 -14.93 -5.76 0.27
N ILE A 179 -13.95 -5.15 -0.40
CA ILE A 179 -12.94 -4.31 0.25
C ILE A 179 -13.60 -3.09 0.92
N GLN A 180 -14.50 -2.39 0.23
CA GLN A 180 -15.22 -1.25 0.80
C GLN A 180 -16.05 -1.64 2.02
N SER A 181 -16.76 -2.78 1.96
CA SER A 181 -17.51 -3.31 3.11
C SER A 181 -16.61 -3.70 4.28
N GLU A 182 -15.44 -4.29 4.01
CA GLU A 182 -14.46 -4.60 5.05
C GLU A 182 -13.94 -3.31 5.73
N ILE A 183 -13.56 -2.29 4.96
CA ILE A 183 -13.12 -0.99 5.52
C ILE A 183 -14.23 -0.39 6.40
N LYS A 184 -15.46 -0.32 5.88
CA LYS A 184 -16.59 0.24 6.63
C LYS A 184 -16.90 -0.54 7.91
N ALA A 185 -16.87 -1.87 7.86
CA ALA A 185 -17.20 -2.71 9.00
C ALA A 185 -16.14 -2.68 10.13
N ASN A 186 -14.92 -2.21 9.84
CA ASN A 186 -13.84 -2.15 10.80
C ASN A 186 -13.44 -0.71 11.16
N ALA A 187 -14.21 0.30 10.71
CA ALA A 187 -13.93 1.72 10.96
C ALA A 187 -13.83 2.06 12.45
N ASP A 188 -14.65 1.41 13.27
CA ASP A 188 -14.71 1.61 14.73
C ASP A 188 -13.71 0.74 15.51
N LEU A 189 -12.89 -0.07 14.82
CA LEU A 189 -11.86 -0.90 15.44
C LEU A 189 -10.50 -0.19 15.43
N LEU A 190 -9.52 -0.74 16.14
CA LEU A 190 -8.16 -0.20 16.30
C LEU A 190 -7.40 0.12 14.98
N LEU A 191 -7.85 -0.39 13.83
CA LEU A 191 -7.26 -0.11 12.52
C LEU A 191 -8.14 0.88 11.75
N HIS A 192 -7.79 2.16 11.83
CA HIS A 192 -8.63 3.25 11.33
C HIS A 192 -8.26 3.73 9.92
N ASP A 193 -6.97 3.85 9.62
CA ASP A 193 -6.48 4.38 8.35
C ASP A 193 -6.20 3.25 7.35
N TYR A 194 -6.45 3.50 6.06
CA TYR A 194 -6.26 2.54 4.98
C TYR A 194 -5.49 3.14 3.81
N ILE A 195 -4.60 2.32 3.23
CA ILE A 195 -3.98 2.58 1.93
C ILE A 195 -4.38 1.47 0.97
N ILE A 196 -4.94 1.88 -0.16
CA ILE A 196 -5.29 0.99 -1.25
C ILE A 196 -4.41 1.34 -2.45
N VAL A 197 -3.62 0.38 -2.92
CA VAL A 197 -2.73 0.55 -4.08
C VAL A 197 -3.27 -0.23 -5.27
N THR A 198 -3.32 0.40 -6.43
CA THR A 198 -3.93 -0.17 -7.63
C THR A 198 -2.90 -0.31 -8.75
N GLN A 199 -2.77 -1.51 -9.31
CA GLN A 199 -1.85 -1.75 -10.43
C GLN A 199 -2.33 -1.14 -11.75
N GLY A 200 -3.57 -0.67 -11.83
CA GLY A 200 -4.09 -0.04 -13.03
C GLY A 200 -5.25 0.90 -12.79
N LEU A 201 -5.41 1.84 -13.73
CA LEU A 201 -6.30 2.98 -13.61
C LEU A 201 -7.79 2.60 -13.65
N ASP A 202 -8.15 1.47 -14.27
CA ASP A 202 -9.54 1.01 -14.33
C ASP A 202 -10.04 0.72 -12.91
N SER A 203 -9.30 -0.09 -12.15
CA SER A 203 -9.66 -0.42 -10.77
C SER A 203 -9.58 0.79 -9.83
N TYR A 204 -8.63 1.69 -10.06
CA TYR A 204 -8.53 2.96 -9.35
C TYR A 204 -9.80 3.80 -9.48
N LYS A 205 -10.21 4.07 -10.72
CA LYS A 205 -11.39 4.89 -11.02
C LYS A 205 -12.67 4.21 -10.54
N GLU A 206 -12.79 2.90 -10.74
CA GLU A 206 -13.95 2.13 -10.32
C GLU A 206 -14.11 2.13 -8.79
N PHE A 207 -13.00 2.01 -8.05
CA PHE A 207 -13.04 2.08 -6.59
C PHE A 207 -13.55 3.44 -6.12
N ILE A 208 -12.99 4.55 -6.63
CA ILE A 208 -13.43 5.91 -6.29
C ILE A 208 -14.90 6.10 -6.64
N SER A 209 -15.30 5.76 -7.87
CA SER A 209 -16.68 5.93 -8.35
C SER A 209 -17.66 5.27 -7.38
N ARG A 210 -17.41 4.01 -7.01
CA ARG A 210 -18.28 3.27 -6.07
C ARG A 210 -18.19 3.77 -4.63
N ALA A 211 -17.07 4.35 -4.23
CA ALA A 211 -16.87 4.85 -2.88
C ALA A 211 -17.67 6.14 -2.65
N VAL A 212 -17.86 6.96 -3.69
CA VAL A 212 -18.58 8.25 -3.58
C VAL A 212 -20.00 8.23 -4.14
N GLU A 213 -20.35 7.22 -4.94
CA GLU A 213 -21.70 7.06 -5.48
C GLU A 213 -22.73 6.82 -4.38
N THR A 214 -23.76 7.66 -4.36
CA THR A 214 -24.85 7.59 -3.38
C THR A 214 -26.08 6.84 -3.88
N ILE A 215 -26.08 6.32 -5.10
CA ILE A 215 -27.24 5.64 -5.72
C ILE A 215 -26.80 4.26 -6.21
N GLN A 216 -27.52 3.22 -5.78
CA GLN A 216 -27.36 1.86 -6.28
C GLN A 216 -28.19 1.62 -7.55
N ASN A 217 -27.84 0.58 -8.33
CA ASN A 217 -28.52 0.18 -9.56
C ASN A 217 -30.03 -0.14 -9.38
N ASN A 218 -30.50 -0.35 -8.16
CA ASN A 218 -31.90 -0.59 -7.80
C ASN A 218 -32.62 0.66 -7.25
N GLY A 219 -32.00 1.84 -7.35
CA GLY A 219 -32.54 3.10 -6.82
C GLY A 219 -32.36 3.29 -5.31
N GLN A 220 -31.75 2.34 -4.59
CA GLN A 220 -31.49 2.50 -3.16
C GLN A 220 -30.30 3.43 -2.92
N LYS A 221 -30.41 4.29 -1.91
CA LYS A 221 -29.32 5.18 -1.52
C LYS A 221 -28.18 4.36 -0.91
N LYS A 222 -27.00 4.39 -1.50
CA LYS A 222 -25.77 3.87 -0.90
C LYS A 222 -25.14 5.00 -0.09
N GLU A 223 -24.68 4.72 1.11
CA GLU A 223 -23.86 5.68 1.83
C GLU A 223 -22.45 5.72 1.23
N PRO A 224 -21.84 6.91 1.11
CA PRO A 224 -20.45 7.02 0.70
C PRO A 224 -19.55 6.28 1.70
N LEU A 225 -18.38 5.84 1.22
CA LEU A 225 -17.38 5.24 2.08
C LEU A 225 -16.65 6.35 2.85
N LEU A 226 -17.17 6.65 4.04
CA LEU A 226 -16.57 7.57 4.99
C LEU A 226 -16.43 6.86 6.34
N THR A 227 -15.27 7.05 6.98
CA THR A 227 -14.96 6.46 8.29
C THR A 227 -14.51 7.50 9.31
N GLY A 228 -14.36 8.78 8.92
CA GLY A 228 -13.73 9.80 9.76
C GLY A 228 -12.19 9.69 9.83
N HIS A 229 -11.60 8.74 9.08
CA HIS A 229 -10.18 8.45 9.06
C HIS A 229 -9.66 8.38 7.62
N ALA A 230 -8.33 8.35 7.43
CA ALA A 230 -7.74 8.44 6.10
C ALA A 230 -8.03 7.17 5.28
N ILE A 231 -8.59 7.34 4.09
CA ILE A 231 -8.78 6.25 3.12
C ILE A 231 -8.09 6.67 1.83
N LYS A 232 -6.78 6.38 1.78
CA LYS A 232 -5.90 6.80 0.69
C LYS A 232 -5.93 5.76 -0.43
N LEU A 233 -6.08 6.22 -1.67
CA LEU A 233 -6.07 5.39 -2.86
C LEU A 233 -4.99 5.88 -3.81
N TYR A 234 -4.07 4.98 -4.19
CA TYR A 234 -3.00 5.32 -5.12
C TYR A 234 -2.96 4.43 -6.36
N PRO A 235 -2.59 4.98 -7.52
CA PRO A 235 -1.99 4.18 -8.57
C PRO A 235 -0.57 3.74 -8.17
N TYR A 236 -0.20 2.51 -8.49
CA TYR A 236 1.02 1.85 -8.03
C TYR A 236 2.31 2.66 -8.29
N LYS A 237 2.51 3.11 -9.53
CA LYS A 237 3.74 3.82 -9.91
C LYS A 237 3.88 5.17 -9.17
N PRO A 238 2.87 6.07 -9.17
CA PRO A 238 2.91 7.27 -8.34
C PRO A 238 3.17 7.00 -6.86
N PHE A 239 2.55 5.95 -6.28
CA PHE A 239 2.80 5.58 -4.90
C PHE A 239 4.28 5.26 -4.64
N ILE A 240 4.86 4.34 -5.42
CA ILE A 240 6.27 3.97 -5.25
C ILE A 240 7.20 5.17 -5.45
N THR A 241 6.96 5.99 -6.47
CA THR A 241 7.76 7.20 -6.74
C THR A 241 7.68 8.21 -5.59
N LYS A 242 6.51 8.37 -4.95
CA LYS A 242 6.32 9.25 -3.80
C LYS A 242 6.99 8.64 -2.55
N ALA A 243 6.70 7.37 -2.26
CA ALA A 243 7.20 6.66 -1.09
C ALA A 243 8.72 6.45 -1.08
N SER A 244 9.38 6.45 -2.24
CA SER A 244 10.84 6.33 -2.34
C SER A 244 11.61 7.61 -2.03
N VAL A 245 10.93 8.76 -1.93
CA VAL A 245 11.58 10.07 -1.76
C VAL A 245 11.16 10.79 -0.49
N TYR A 246 9.93 10.56 0.00
CA TYR A 246 9.39 11.35 1.11
C TYR A 246 9.15 10.53 2.36
N ASN A 247 9.62 11.08 3.47
CA ASN A 247 9.48 10.46 4.78
C ASN A 247 8.21 10.92 5.51
N SER A 248 7.71 12.11 5.20
CA SER A 248 6.50 12.67 5.82
C SER A 248 5.60 13.42 4.82
N GLU A 249 4.34 13.63 5.21
CA GLU A 249 3.41 14.48 4.45
C GLU A 249 3.92 15.93 4.37
N ILE A 250 4.55 16.44 5.43
CA ILE A 250 5.12 17.79 5.47
C ILE A 250 6.23 17.95 4.42
N ASP A 251 7.11 16.96 4.27
CA ASP A 251 8.19 17.03 3.28
C ASP A 251 7.65 17.06 1.84
N TRP A 252 6.58 16.30 1.59
CA TRP A 252 5.87 16.33 0.32
C TRP A 252 5.24 17.70 0.06
N ILE A 253 4.55 18.28 1.04
CA ILE A 253 3.94 19.62 0.95
C ILE A 253 4.99 20.69 0.67
N LYS A 254 6.14 20.67 1.36
CA LYS A 254 7.25 21.61 1.12
C LYS A 254 7.72 21.57 -0.33
N LYS A 255 7.80 20.38 -0.94
CA LYS A 255 8.21 20.24 -2.34
C LYS A 255 7.13 20.66 -3.33
N ILE A 256 5.86 20.42 -3.04
CA ILE A 256 4.75 21.02 -3.79
C ILE A 256 4.87 22.55 -3.75
N CYS A 257 5.09 23.14 -2.57
CA CYS A 257 5.24 24.58 -2.41
C CYS A 257 6.43 25.12 -3.22
N LYS A 258 7.60 24.47 -3.13
CA LYS A 258 8.80 24.81 -3.91
C LYS A 258 8.54 24.74 -5.42
N HIS A 259 7.83 23.72 -5.88
CA HIS A 259 7.52 23.54 -7.30
C HIS A 259 6.62 24.65 -7.85
N TYR A 260 5.59 25.05 -7.10
CA TYR A 260 4.66 26.10 -7.53
C TYR A 260 5.06 27.52 -7.09
N GLY A 261 6.15 27.68 -6.34
CA GLY A 261 6.58 28.97 -5.80
C GLY A 261 5.68 29.51 -4.69
N TYR A 262 5.07 28.63 -3.89
CA TYR A 262 4.23 29.00 -2.75
C TYR A 262 5.08 29.14 -1.48
N GLU A 263 4.72 30.08 -0.62
CA GLU A 263 5.33 30.22 0.71
C GLU A 263 4.50 29.42 1.73
N LEU A 264 5.11 28.46 2.41
CA LEU A 264 4.43 27.64 3.43
C LEU A 264 4.39 28.39 4.78
N LYS A 265 3.19 28.74 5.24
CA LYS A 265 2.96 29.51 6.49
C LYS A 265 2.63 28.63 7.69
N SER A 266 1.88 27.54 7.49
CA SER A 266 1.51 26.61 8.55
C SER A 266 1.54 25.16 8.09
N THR A 267 1.82 24.25 9.02
CA THR A 267 1.85 22.79 8.81
C THR A 267 0.99 22.01 9.80
N ALA A 268 0.26 22.70 10.68
CA ALA A 268 -0.57 22.10 11.71
C ALA A 268 -1.77 22.99 12.01
N ILE A 269 -2.77 22.41 12.66
CA ILE A 269 -3.88 23.17 13.26
C ILE A 269 -3.43 23.59 14.66
N PRO A 270 -3.28 24.90 14.95
CA PRO A 270 -2.90 25.36 16.29
C PRO A 270 -3.97 24.98 17.33
N GLU A 271 -3.55 24.69 18.55
CA GLU A 271 -4.46 24.35 19.63
C GLU A 271 -5.38 25.55 19.95
N GLY A 272 -6.70 25.31 20.00
CA GLY A 272 -7.69 26.34 20.28
C GLY A 272 -8.07 27.22 19.08
N GLU A 273 -7.39 27.09 17.94
CA GLU A 273 -7.76 27.80 16.72
C GLU A 273 -8.79 27.01 15.88
N ARG A 274 -9.75 27.73 15.31
CA ARG A 274 -10.69 27.15 14.34
C ARG A 274 -10.03 27.17 12.97
N GLN A 275 -9.44 26.04 12.58
CA GLN A 275 -8.79 25.86 11.30
C GLN A 275 -9.23 24.53 10.68
N SER A 276 -9.75 24.58 9.45
CA SER A 276 -10.28 23.39 8.78
C SER A 276 -9.19 22.46 8.21
N PHE A 277 -8.03 23.01 7.79
CA PHE A 277 -6.94 22.23 7.18
C PHE A 277 -5.57 22.63 7.74
N PRO A 278 -4.63 21.68 7.93
CA PRO A 278 -3.35 21.96 8.60
C PRO A 278 -2.38 22.83 7.78
N PHE A 279 -2.44 22.78 6.45
CA PHE A 279 -1.46 23.48 5.61
C PHE A 279 -2.01 24.81 5.10
N ILE A 280 -1.30 25.89 5.42
CA ILE A 280 -1.60 27.23 4.92
C ILE A 280 -0.42 27.69 4.07
N VAL A 281 -0.72 28.22 2.89
CA VAL A 281 0.28 28.80 1.98
C VAL A 281 -0.10 30.22 1.60
N GLU A 282 0.90 31.05 1.33
CA GLU A 282 0.71 32.38 0.77
C GLU A 282 1.06 32.39 -0.71
N VAL A 283 0.17 32.98 -1.51
CA VAL A 283 0.35 33.19 -2.95
C VAL A 283 -0.02 34.64 -3.24
N GLN A 284 0.97 35.43 -3.69
CA GLN A 284 0.79 36.84 -4.05
C GLN A 284 0.16 37.69 -2.91
N GLY A 285 0.59 37.48 -1.67
CA GLY A 285 0.09 38.23 -0.50
C GLY A 285 -1.28 37.79 0.01
N LYS A 286 -1.86 36.70 -0.51
CA LYS A 286 -3.11 36.11 -0.03
C LYS A 286 -2.89 34.68 0.48
N GLU A 287 -3.49 34.36 1.63
CA GLU A 287 -3.44 33.03 2.22
C GLU A 287 -4.49 32.08 1.63
N TYR A 288 -4.09 30.83 1.45
CA TYR A 288 -4.90 29.72 0.98
C TYR A 288 -4.67 28.49 1.86
N TYR A 289 -5.67 27.63 1.97
CA TYR A 289 -5.44 26.26 2.41
C TYR A 289 -4.81 25.46 1.27
N LEU A 290 -3.77 24.68 1.55
CA LEU A 290 -3.21 23.73 0.60
C LEU A 290 -3.64 22.32 0.99
N VAL A 291 -4.39 21.64 0.12
CA VAL A 291 -4.83 20.26 0.37
C VAL A 291 -4.19 19.31 -0.64
N ASP A 292 -3.37 18.38 -0.14
CA ASP A 292 -2.81 17.28 -0.94
C ASP A 292 -3.85 16.19 -1.15
N LEU A 293 -4.27 16.03 -2.40
CA LEU A 293 -5.16 14.98 -2.91
C LEU A 293 -4.41 14.00 -3.84
N THR A 294 -3.07 14.06 -3.89
CA THR A 294 -2.28 13.10 -4.68
C THR A 294 -2.34 11.68 -4.13
N ASP A 295 -2.80 11.52 -2.89
CA ASP A 295 -3.14 10.24 -2.28
C ASP A 295 -4.61 9.85 -2.44
N SER A 296 -5.40 10.70 -3.10
CA SER A 296 -6.84 10.59 -3.28
C SER A 296 -7.58 10.12 -2.03
N ASP A 297 -7.20 10.71 -0.89
CA ASP A 297 -7.84 10.45 0.39
C ASP A 297 -9.32 10.84 0.34
N LEU A 298 -10.20 9.84 0.46
CA LEU A 298 -11.64 10.03 0.38
C LEU A 298 -12.17 10.95 1.49
N GLN A 299 -11.52 10.95 2.66
CA GLN A 299 -11.91 11.84 3.76
C GLN A 299 -11.61 13.29 3.41
N LYS A 300 -10.43 13.59 2.84
CA LYS A 300 -10.06 14.95 2.42
C LYS A 300 -11.01 15.51 1.35
N TYR A 301 -11.47 14.68 0.40
CA TYR A 301 -12.49 15.11 -0.56
C TYR A 301 -13.78 15.56 0.13
N ASN A 302 -14.25 14.77 1.10
CA ASN A 302 -15.44 15.11 1.87
C ASN A 302 -15.22 16.40 2.70
N ASP A 303 -14.05 16.55 3.32
CA ASP A 303 -13.74 17.73 4.14
C ASP A 303 -13.73 19.02 3.31
N ILE A 304 -13.21 18.97 2.06
CA ILE A 304 -13.28 20.09 1.11
C ILE A 304 -14.74 20.40 0.75
N GLU A 305 -15.55 19.39 0.41
CA GLU A 305 -16.96 19.58 0.08
C GLU A 305 -17.73 20.21 1.26
N VAL A 306 -17.50 19.73 2.49
CA VAL A 306 -18.11 20.29 3.71
C VAL A 306 -17.69 21.73 3.94
N TYR A 307 -16.39 22.04 3.83
CA TYR A 307 -15.86 23.39 4.00
C TYR A 307 -16.47 24.37 2.99
N CYS A 308 -16.50 23.99 1.70
CA CYS A 308 -16.97 24.88 0.63
C CYS A 308 -18.48 25.14 0.72
N ASN A 309 -19.26 24.16 1.16
CA ASN A 309 -20.70 24.26 1.31
C ASN A 309 -21.15 24.90 2.65
N SER A 310 -20.24 25.01 3.62
CA SER A 310 -20.50 25.63 4.93
C SER A 310 -20.33 27.16 4.85
N GLN A 311 -21.44 27.90 4.86
CA GLN A 311 -21.38 29.37 4.93
C GLN A 311 -20.68 29.86 6.19
N ALA A 312 -20.86 29.18 7.32
CA ALA A 312 -20.20 29.52 8.57
C ALA A 312 -18.68 29.40 8.43
N SER A 313 -18.18 28.24 7.99
CA SER A 313 -16.73 28.01 7.85
C SER A 313 -16.08 29.05 6.95
N ARG A 314 -16.70 29.36 5.81
CA ARG A 314 -16.20 30.37 4.87
C ARG A 314 -16.26 31.80 5.44
N HIS A 315 -17.27 32.11 6.25
CA HIS A 315 -17.39 33.43 6.86
C HIS A 315 -16.31 33.69 7.92
N TRP A 316 -15.97 32.68 8.72
CA TRP A 316 -14.97 32.79 9.79
C TRP A 316 -13.54 32.70 9.27
N GLU A 317 -13.24 31.69 8.45
CA GLU A 317 -11.85 31.41 8.04
C GLU A 317 -11.43 32.22 6.80
N LYS A 318 -12.37 32.59 5.92
CA LYS A 318 -12.16 33.45 4.73
C LYS A 318 -11.02 33.05 3.79
N ARG A 319 -10.53 31.81 3.88
CA ARG A 319 -9.48 31.26 2.99
C ARG A 319 -10.11 30.45 1.87
N ASP A 320 -9.61 30.65 0.66
CA ASP A 320 -9.89 29.76 -0.47
C ASP A 320 -8.94 28.55 -0.40
N ILE A 321 -9.26 27.48 -1.14
CA ILE A 321 -8.48 26.23 -1.15
C ILE A 321 -7.67 26.14 -2.44
N ILE A 322 -6.41 25.72 -2.33
CA ILE A 322 -5.62 25.16 -3.42
C ILE A 322 -5.59 23.65 -3.20
N ALA A 323 -6.23 22.90 -4.09
CA ALA A 323 -6.27 21.44 -4.02
C ALA A 323 -5.36 20.85 -5.11
N VAL A 324 -4.45 19.96 -4.73
CA VAL A 324 -3.45 19.39 -5.66
C VAL A 324 -3.66 17.89 -5.78
N ALA A 325 -4.02 17.40 -6.97
CA ALA A 325 -4.23 15.99 -7.24
C ALA A 325 -3.33 15.47 -8.38
N PHE A 326 -3.27 14.17 -8.60
CA PHE A 326 -2.71 13.65 -9.84
C PHE A 326 -3.63 13.94 -11.03
N SER A 327 -3.06 14.11 -12.23
CA SER A 327 -3.76 14.32 -13.49
C SER A 327 -4.51 13.06 -13.98
N ILE A 328 -5.32 12.47 -13.11
CA ILE A 328 -6.12 11.27 -13.36
C ILE A 328 -7.58 11.69 -13.23
N PRO A 329 -8.37 11.60 -14.32
CA PRO A 329 -9.76 12.03 -14.26
C PRO A 329 -10.58 11.03 -13.43
N THR A 330 -11.13 11.52 -12.32
CA THR A 330 -12.05 10.81 -11.43
C THR A 330 -13.27 11.69 -11.20
N LYS A 331 -14.40 11.08 -10.83
CA LYS A 331 -15.61 11.84 -10.48
C LYS A 331 -15.38 12.80 -9.31
N THR A 332 -14.52 12.44 -8.36
CA THR A 332 -14.17 13.29 -7.22
C THR A 332 -13.36 14.51 -7.64
N ASN A 333 -12.34 14.34 -8.50
CA ASN A 333 -11.55 15.45 -9.01
C ASN A 333 -12.41 16.46 -9.76
N GLN A 334 -13.32 15.97 -10.62
CA GLN A 334 -14.27 16.83 -11.35
C GLN A 334 -15.16 17.63 -10.39
N ARG A 335 -15.72 16.96 -9.38
CA ARG A 335 -16.54 17.62 -8.36
C ARG A 335 -15.79 18.73 -7.61
N ILE A 336 -14.54 18.48 -7.21
CA ILE A 336 -13.72 19.46 -6.50
C ILE A 336 -13.37 20.67 -7.38
N ASP A 337 -13.06 20.43 -8.66
CA ASP A 337 -12.76 21.48 -9.64
C ASP A 337 -13.96 22.42 -9.89
N GLU A 338 -15.18 21.90 -9.73
CA GLU A 338 -16.43 22.67 -9.87
C GLU A 338 -16.82 23.47 -8.60
N LEU A 339 -16.14 23.27 -7.46
CA LEU A 339 -16.48 23.95 -6.21
C LEU A 339 -16.01 25.41 -6.19
N HIS A 340 -16.92 26.31 -5.76
CA HIS A 340 -16.57 27.72 -5.58
C HIS A 340 -15.51 27.90 -4.49
N GLY A 341 -14.44 28.65 -4.81
CA GLY A 341 -13.36 28.95 -3.86
C GLY A 341 -12.30 27.86 -3.80
N VAL A 342 -12.31 26.92 -4.75
CA VAL A 342 -11.25 25.94 -4.94
C VAL A 342 -10.47 26.26 -6.21
N ASN A 343 -9.15 26.37 -6.09
CA ASN A 343 -8.19 26.41 -7.18
C ASN A 343 -7.60 25.00 -7.32
N PHE A 344 -8.18 24.21 -8.21
CA PHE A 344 -7.76 22.83 -8.44
C PHE A 344 -6.54 22.79 -9.37
N LYS A 345 -5.49 22.09 -8.93
CA LYS A 345 -4.25 21.86 -9.67
C LYS A 345 -4.04 20.37 -9.86
N THR A 346 -3.47 20.01 -11.01
CA THR A 346 -3.10 18.62 -11.27
C THR A 346 -1.59 18.50 -11.49
N ILE A 347 -1.03 17.38 -11.04
CA ILE A 347 0.35 16.97 -11.23
C ILE A 347 0.35 15.79 -12.21
N THR A 348 1.05 15.96 -13.32
CA THR A 348 1.34 14.90 -14.29
C THR A 348 2.44 13.96 -13.79
N ASN A 349 2.59 12.80 -14.43
CA ASN A 349 3.71 11.90 -14.12
C ASN A 349 5.10 12.50 -14.44
N ALA A 350 5.18 13.52 -15.29
CA ALA A 350 6.43 14.24 -15.54
C ALA A 350 6.73 15.15 -14.35
N GLU A 351 5.79 16.01 -13.98
CA GLU A 351 5.92 16.91 -12.82
C GLU A 351 6.16 16.14 -11.52
N LEU A 352 5.50 14.98 -11.31
CA LEU A 352 5.78 14.15 -10.13
C LEU A 352 7.26 13.76 -10.06
N ARG A 353 7.88 13.39 -11.17
CA ARG A 353 9.31 13.04 -11.20
C ARG A 353 10.18 14.27 -10.93
N ASP A 354 9.81 15.41 -11.49
CA ASP A 354 10.51 16.67 -11.28
C ASP A 354 10.45 17.10 -9.81
N ILE A 355 9.27 17.07 -9.19
CA ILE A 355 9.07 17.34 -7.75
C ILE A 355 9.88 16.36 -6.90
N CYS A 356 9.90 15.07 -7.26
CA CYS A 356 10.71 14.04 -6.60
C CYS A 356 12.22 14.26 -6.74
N SER A 357 12.68 14.93 -7.80
CA SER A 357 14.09 15.24 -8.00
C SER A 357 14.57 16.51 -7.28
N LEU A 358 13.66 17.37 -6.80
CA LEU A 358 14.03 18.58 -6.08
C LEU A 358 14.79 18.20 -4.81
N SER A 359 15.95 18.81 -4.57
CA SER A 359 16.62 18.72 -3.28
C SER A 359 15.68 19.24 -2.18
N ALA A 360 15.76 18.59 -1.01
CA ALA A 360 15.07 19.04 0.19
C ALA A 360 15.45 20.48 0.53
#